data_AF-A0A507E671-F1
#
_entry.id   AF-A0A507E671-F1
#
_cell.length_a   1.000
_cell.length_b   1.000
_cell.length_c   1.000
_cell.angle_alpha   90.00
_cell.angle_beta   90.00
_cell.angle_gamma   90.00
#
_symmetry.space_group_name_H-M   'P 1'
#
loop_
_entity.id
_entity.type
_entity.pdbx_description
1 polymer ?
#
loop_
_entity_poly.entity_id
_entity_poly.type
_entity_poly.pdbx_seq_one_letter_code
_entity_poly.pdbx_strand_id
1 'polypeptide(L)'
;MDLDSRSLQRIPSGSDTEFHPQRHQKSWRSRLTPRDRWGKAAIIWATLQLLAIVVLEAIIAKVHKDYHEALKTSLGTAADQTQQNPIADANALTIYHSLFIVAQVTQWVLVADALWNSSTIQMISTTVFNFALFAYSALQFRQADDIGEKSISLNVPGLPAAHPTSTWEVVTIIAMGVFCLGWFVITQRLYRVFGWSIFKNLGADISVRNRLKMYHVYMMLLKLDVFFFVGFDIQFLALVILNDAVTQDESDKWTHGLIAIPLTIGLLVIAFIAVRRESKVMMTATLLGLSGGIGYLIAKLVDVAQKGATSKYSGSRKSLTFFESITLALSIATFIVAILNFRNFGKGLKEQLNKARGRDLELDDIHHNAHKEVPRWSLE
;
A
#
# COMPACT_ATOMS: atom_id res chain seq x y z
N MET A 1 -3.42 -35.85 -77.21
CA MET A 1 -2.10 -36.41 -76.89
C MET A 1 -1.18 -35.22 -76.66
N ASP A 2 -0.65 -35.16 -75.44
CA ASP A 2 0.50 -34.39 -74.94
C ASP A 2 0.46 -32.86 -74.80
N LEU A 3 0.23 -32.50 -73.54
CA LEU A 3 0.86 -31.45 -72.72
C LEU A 3 2.28 -31.05 -73.18
N ASP A 4 2.61 -29.75 -73.15
CA ASP A 4 3.57 -29.28 -72.14
C ASP A 4 3.46 -27.78 -71.85
N SER A 5 3.54 -27.53 -70.56
CA SER A 5 3.68 -26.30 -69.83
C SER A 5 5.11 -25.73 -69.91
N ARG A 6 5.27 -24.39 -69.92
CA ARG A 6 6.29 -23.60 -69.18
C ARG A 6 6.55 -22.24 -69.84
N SER A 7 6.22 -21.16 -69.12
CA SER A 7 7.09 -19.99 -68.87
C SER A 7 6.29 -18.76 -68.41
N LEU A 8 5.50 -18.91 -67.34
CA LEU A 8 5.12 -17.74 -66.54
C LEU A 8 6.27 -17.45 -65.57
N GLN A 9 6.99 -16.36 -65.82
CA GLN A 9 8.01 -15.81 -64.93
C GLN A 9 7.42 -15.62 -63.52
N ARG A 10 8.00 -16.31 -62.54
CA ARG A 10 7.74 -16.07 -61.12
C ARG A 10 8.33 -14.72 -60.74
N ILE A 11 7.49 -13.81 -60.25
CA ILE A 11 7.93 -12.68 -59.43
C ILE A 11 8.59 -13.26 -58.18
N PRO A 12 9.80 -12.83 -57.76
CA PRO A 12 10.41 -13.31 -56.53
C PRO A 12 9.52 -12.89 -55.36
N SER A 13 8.97 -13.86 -54.64
CA SER A 13 8.36 -13.63 -53.33
C SER A 13 9.47 -13.15 -52.40
N GLY A 14 9.39 -11.90 -51.97
CA GLY A 14 10.23 -11.37 -50.90
C GLY A 14 10.15 -12.31 -49.71
N SER A 15 11.32 -12.70 -49.25
CA SER A 15 11.54 -13.57 -48.09
C SER A 15 10.67 -13.18 -46.90
N ASP A 16 10.02 -14.17 -46.32
CA ASP A 16 9.45 -14.16 -44.97
C ASP A 16 10.55 -13.83 -43.94
N THR A 17 10.85 -12.54 -43.77
CA THR A 17 11.42 -12.07 -42.51
C THR A 17 10.26 -11.85 -41.56
N GLU A 18 9.80 -12.94 -40.93
CA GLU A 18 9.02 -12.85 -39.70
C GLU A 18 9.81 -11.98 -38.72
N PHE A 19 9.31 -10.77 -38.49
CA PHE A 19 9.80 -9.90 -37.44
C PHE A 19 9.46 -10.54 -36.10
N HIS A 20 10.38 -11.35 -35.57
CA HIS A 20 10.31 -11.76 -34.17
C HIS A 20 10.74 -10.55 -33.32
N PRO A 21 9.83 -9.91 -32.56
CA PRO A 21 10.24 -8.87 -31.62
C PRO A 21 11.19 -9.52 -30.61
N GLN A 22 12.46 -9.16 -30.69
CA GLN A 22 13.43 -9.54 -29.68
C GLN A 22 12.96 -8.95 -28.36
N ARG A 23 12.52 -9.81 -27.44
CA ARG A 23 12.16 -9.47 -26.06
C ARG A 23 13.39 -9.01 -25.29
N HIS A 24 13.93 -7.83 -25.61
CA HIS A 24 14.93 -7.20 -24.76
C HIS A 24 14.21 -6.39 -23.68
N GLN A 25 14.02 -7.05 -22.54
CA GLN A 25 13.52 -6.46 -21.31
C GLN A 25 14.45 -5.31 -20.88
N LYS A 26 14.02 -4.05 -21.05
CA LYS A 26 14.76 -2.89 -20.52
C LYS A 26 15.04 -3.10 -19.03
N SER A 27 16.26 -2.78 -18.61
CA SER A 27 16.65 -2.76 -17.19
C SER A 27 15.72 -1.84 -16.41
N TRP A 28 15.14 -2.35 -15.32
CA TRP A 28 14.18 -1.69 -14.43
C TRP A 28 14.54 -0.23 -14.07
N ARG A 29 15.83 0.12 -14.09
CA ARG A 29 16.37 1.45 -13.75
C ARG A 29 15.97 2.57 -14.72
N SER A 30 15.86 2.31 -16.03
CA SER A 30 15.57 3.36 -17.02
C SER A 30 14.09 3.77 -17.03
N ARG A 31 13.21 2.95 -16.42
CA ARG A 31 11.78 3.20 -16.30
C ARG A 31 11.40 3.86 -14.97
N LEU A 32 12.23 3.69 -13.93
CA LEU A 32 12.10 4.36 -12.63
C LEU A 32 12.66 5.78 -12.60
N THR A 33 13.35 6.23 -13.64
CA THR A 33 13.82 7.63 -13.76
C THR A 33 12.85 8.42 -14.63
N PRO A 34 11.80 9.03 -14.06
CA PRO A 34 10.86 9.84 -14.83
C PRO A 34 11.61 10.94 -15.58
N ARG A 35 11.26 11.10 -16.87
CA ARG A 35 11.90 12.08 -17.76
C ARG A 35 11.62 13.52 -17.29
N ASP A 36 10.50 13.72 -16.59
CA ASP A 36 10.06 15.00 -16.04
C ASP A 36 10.76 15.38 -14.73
N ARG A 37 11.10 16.67 -14.58
CA ARG A 37 11.82 17.21 -13.41
C ARG A 37 11.05 16.98 -12.11
N TRP A 38 9.73 17.11 -12.17
CA TRP A 38 8.87 16.92 -10.99
C TRP A 38 8.74 15.44 -10.60
N GLY A 39 8.74 14.52 -11.56
CA GLY A 39 8.80 13.08 -11.26
C GLY A 39 10.10 12.71 -10.54
N LYS A 40 11.25 13.29 -10.94
CA LYS A 40 12.52 13.06 -10.25
C LYS A 40 12.49 13.63 -8.84
N ALA A 41 11.95 14.84 -8.69
CA ALA A 41 11.74 15.46 -7.39
C ALA A 41 10.85 14.59 -6.48
N ALA A 42 9.79 13.98 -7.01
CA ALA A 42 8.92 13.09 -6.25
C ALA A 42 9.64 11.84 -5.71
N ILE A 43 10.50 11.19 -6.51
CA ILE A 43 11.30 10.04 -6.03
C ILE A 43 12.34 10.47 -5.00
N ILE A 44 13.02 11.59 -5.24
CA ILE A 44 13.99 12.13 -4.27
C ILE A 44 13.28 12.47 -2.96
N TRP A 45 12.11 13.09 -3.02
CA TRP A 45 11.30 13.42 -1.84
C TRP A 45 10.82 12.17 -1.09
N ALA A 46 10.33 11.16 -1.82
CA ALA A 46 9.92 9.88 -1.25
C ALA A 46 11.07 9.12 -0.59
N THR A 47 12.24 9.11 -1.24
CA THR A 47 13.44 8.46 -0.68
C THR A 47 13.95 9.20 0.54
N LEU A 48 13.96 10.54 0.53
CA LEU A 48 14.30 11.36 1.69
C LEU A 48 13.35 11.06 2.86
N GLN A 49 12.03 11.01 2.60
CA GLN A 49 11.03 10.67 3.61
C GLN A 49 11.27 9.29 4.19
N LEU A 50 11.42 8.28 3.34
CA LEU A 50 11.64 6.90 3.77
C LEU A 50 12.87 6.81 4.69
N LEU A 51 14.00 7.38 4.27
CA LEU A 51 15.23 7.31 5.06
C LEU A 51 15.13 8.09 6.37
N ALA A 52 14.64 9.33 6.33
CA ALA A 52 14.54 10.18 7.51
C ALA A 52 13.61 9.56 8.57
N ILE A 53 12.41 9.10 8.16
CA ILE A 53 11.42 8.57 9.09
C ILE A 53 11.84 7.19 9.60
N VAL A 54 12.42 6.31 8.78
CA VAL A 54 12.89 5.00 9.26
C VAL A 54 14.04 5.15 10.26
N VAL A 55 14.96 6.11 10.06
CA VAL A 55 16.02 6.38 11.03
C VAL A 55 15.46 6.90 12.35
N LEU A 56 14.52 7.85 12.31
CA LEU A 56 13.85 8.34 13.51
C LEU A 56 13.10 7.21 14.23
N GLU A 57 12.37 6.38 13.49
CA GLU A 57 11.61 5.26 14.07
C GLU A 57 12.53 4.20 14.67
N ALA A 58 13.69 3.94 14.07
CA ALA A 58 14.69 3.04 14.65
C ALA A 58 15.27 3.57 15.97
N ILE A 59 15.47 4.89 16.08
CA ILE A 59 15.91 5.53 17.34
C ILE A 59 14.80 5.40 18.39
N ILE A 60 13.56 5.72 18.05
CA ILE A 60 12.40 5.59 18.95
C ILE A 60 12.23 4.15 19.41
N ALA A 61 12.26 3.18 18.49
CA ALA A 61 12.12 1.76 18.81
C ALA A 61 13.22 1.26 19.75
N LYS A 62 14.45 1.78 19.63
CA LYS A 62 15.55 1.45 20.55
C LYS A 62 15.27 1.99 21.96
N VAL A 63 14.94 3.28 22.07
CA VAL A 63 14.64 3.90 23.37
C VAL A 63 13.42 3.26 24.03
N HIS A 64 12.38 2.95 23.24
CA HIS A 64 11.18 2.24 23.70
C HIS A 64 11.52 0.84 24.19
N LYS A 65 12.41 0.11 23.50
CA LYS A 65 12.86 -1.21 23.93
C LYS A 65 13.58 -1.15 25.28
N ASP A 66 14.49 -0.19 25.45
CA ASP A 66 15.22 0.01 26.71
C ASP A 66 14.24 0.34 27.86
N TYR A 67 13.23 1.18 27.59
CA TYR A 67 12.15 1.48 28.54
C TYR A 67 11.29 0.26 28.87
N HIS A 68 10.93 -0.54 27.86
CA HIS A 68 10.13 -1.76 28.03
C HIS A 68 10.85 -2.81 28.87
N GLU A 69 12.16 -2.97 28.70
CA GLU A 69 12.98 -3.86 29.52
C GLU A 69 13.04 -3.38 30.97
N ALA A 70 13.26 -2.08 31.20
CA ALA A 70 13.22 -1.50 32.55
C ALA A 70 11.86 -1.70 33.22
N LEU A 71 10.77 -1.48 32.48
CA LEU A 71 9.40 -1.66 32.94
C LEU A 71 9.12 -3.13 33.31
N LYS A 72 9.58 -4.10 32.50
CA LYS A 72 9.49 -5.54 32.82
C LYS A 72 10.28 -5.91 34.07
N THR A 73 11.49 -5.37 34.24
CA THR A 73 12.32 -5.68 35.41
C THR A 73 11.68 -5.14 36.69
N SER A 74 11.23 -3.88 36.70
CA SER A 74 10.63 -3.28 37.89
C SER A 74 9.28 -3.90 38.28
N LEU A 75 8.44 -4.27 37.30
CA LEU A 75 7.18 -4.98 37.58
C LEU A 75 7.40 -6.47 37.90
N GLY A 76 8.42 -7.13 37.35
CA GLY A 76 8.77 -8.51 37.68
C GLY A 76 9.19 -8.70 39.15
N THR A 77 9.75 -7.67 39.77
CA THR A 77 10.06 -7.64 41.21
C THR A 77 8.85 -7.32 42.09
N ALA A 78 7.80 -6.70 41.55
CA ALA A 78 6.55 -6.38 42.23
C ALA A 78 5.50 -7.46 41.91
N ALA A 79 5.64 -8.63 42.53
CA ALA A 79 4.72 -9.75 42.37
C ALA A 79 3.33 -9.45 42.99
N ASP A 80 2.49 -8.70 42.29
CA ASP A 80 1.04 -8.70 42.48
C ASP A 80 0.32 -8.65 41.12
N GLN A 81 -0.54 -9.64 40.90
CA GLN A 81 -1.18 -10.00 39.62
C GLN A 81 -2.14 -8.94 39.05
N THR A 82 -2.24 -7.75 39.64
CA THR A 82 -3.18 -6.68 39.25
C THR A 82 -2.58 -5.60 38.34
N GLN A 83 -1.28 -5.63 38.04
CA GLN A 83 -0.58 -4.57 37.27
C GLN A 83 -0.07 -5.00 35.87
N GLN A 84 -0.74 -5.90 35.16
CA GLN A 84 -0.29 -6.35 33.82
C GLN A 84 -0.60 -5.37 32.66
N ASN A 85 -1.25 -4.23 32.91
CA ASN A 85 -1.68 -3.31 31.85
C ASN A 85 -0.55 -2.54 31.12
N PRO A 86 0.49 -1.98 31.77
CA PRO A 86 1.50 -1.17 31.07
C PRO A 86 2.46 -1.99 30.20
N ILE A 87 2.75 -3.24 30.56
CA ILE A 87 3.61 -4.13 29.75
C ILE A 87 2.91 -4.50 28.42
N ALA A 88 1.62 -4.83 28.49
CA ALA A 88 0.82 -5.15 27.31
C ALA A 88 0.69 -3.94 26.37
N ASP A 89 0.56 -2.74 26.93
CA ASP A 89 0.51 -1.48 26.18
C ASP A 89 1.85 -1.18 25.50
N ALA A 90 2.98 -1.41 26.19
CA ALA A 90 4.32 -1.25 25.62
C ALA A 90 4.65 -2.31 24.54
N ASN A 91 4.14 -3.55 24.67
CA ASN A 91 4.20 -4.55 23.61
C ASN A 91 3.45 -4.08 22.35
N ALA A 92 2.24 -3.54 22.53
CA ALA A 92 1.42 -3.00 21.43
C ALA A 92 2.14 -1.85 20.70
N LEU A 93 2.72 -0.92 21.45
CA LEU A 93 3.47 0.21 20.89
C LEU A 93 4.66 -0.26 20.03
N THR A 94 5.35 -1.34 20.44
CA THR A 94 6.43 -1.95 19.64
C THR A 94 5.95 -2.46 18.27
N ILE A 95 4.76 -3.08 18.23
CA ILE A 95 4.14 -3.53 16.97
C ILE A 95 3.82 -2.33 16.08
N TYR A 96 3.31 -1.24 16.66
CA TYR A 96 2.96 -0.04 15.93
C TYR A 96 4.16 0.67 15.32
N HIS A 97 5.30 0.74 16.01
CA HIS A 97 6.53 1.24 15.42
C HIS A 97 6.98 0.39 14.22
N SER A 98 6.89 -0.93 14.35
CA SER A 98 7.22 -1.86 13.25
C SER A 98 6.28 -1.68 12.05
N LEU A 99 4.98 -1.53 12.32
CA LEU A 99 3.96 -1.28 11.29
C LEU A 99 4.23 0.06 10.57
N PHE A 100 4.64 1.10 11.29
CA PHE A 100 4.95 2.40 10.71
C PHE A 100 6.13 2.35 9.74
N ILE A 101 7.18 1.59 10.07
CA ILE A 101 8.32 1.34 9.16
C ILE A 101 7.83 0.68 7.86
N VAL A 102 7.01 -0.38 7.98
CA VAL A 102 6.42 -1.07 6.81
C VAL A 102 5.53 -0.11 6.01
N ALA A 103 4.82 0.79 6.68
CA ALA A 103 4.00 1.80 6.04
C ALA A 103 4.82 2.81 5.24
N GLN A 104 5.99 3.24 5.74
CA GLN A 104 6.90 4.11 4.97
C GLN A 104 7.44 3.41 3.72
N VAL A 105 7.81 2.12 3.82
CA VAL A 105 8.23 1.33 2.66
C VAL A 105 7.09 1.22 1.65
N THR A 106 5.87 0.94 2.13
CA THR A 106 4.68 0.87 1.29
C THR A 106 4.40 2.20 0.60
N GLN A 107 4.50 3.32 1.31
CA GLN A 107 4.35 4.67 0.75
C GLN A 107 5.33 4.90 -0.39
N TRP A 108 6.61 4.53 -0.21
CA TRP A 108 7.62 4.64 -1.25
C TRP A 108 7.31 3.77 -2.48
N VAL A 109 6.87 2.53 -2.27
CA VAL A 109 6.46 1.61 -3.35
C VAL A 109 5.27 2.18 -4.12
N LEU A 110 4.28 2.77 -3.43
CA LEU A 110 3.12 3.41 -4.05
C LEU A 110 3.52 4.63 -4.87
N VAL A 111 4.46 5.46 -4.40
CA VAL A 111 5.02 6.58 -5.20
C VAL A 111 5.69 6.03 -6.47
N ALA A 112 6.55 5.02 -6.33
CA ALA A 112 7.25 4.43 -7.46
C ALA A 112 6.28 3.87 -8.50
N ASP A 113 5.23 3.18 -8.06
CA ASP A 113 4.18 2.66 -8.92
C ASP A 113 3.34 3.78 -9.56
N ALA A 114 3.00 4.83 -8.82
CA ALA A 114 2.26 5.99 -9.33
C ALA A 114 3.01 6.70 -10.46
N LEU A 115 4.33 6.83 -10.32
CA LEU A 115 5.19 7.42 -11.34
C LEU A 115 5.38 6.48 -12.52
N TRP A 116 5.56 5.19 -12.27
CA TRP A 116 5.70 4.17 -13.32
C TRP A 116 4.49 4.13 -14.24
N ASN A 117 3.30 4.12 -13.66
CA ASN A 117 2.04 4.08 -14.41
C ASN A 117 1.59 5.48 -14.86
N SER A 118 2.34 6.55 -14.51
CA SER A 118 1.96 7.95 -14.73
C SER A 118 0.51 8.25 -14.33
N SER A 119 0.08 7.66 -13.20
CA SER A 119 -1.31 7.64 -12.78
C SER A 119 -1.60 8.74 -11.79
N THR A 120 -2.41 9.70 -12.20
CA THR A 120 -2.88 10.79 -11.33
C THR A 120 -3.67 10.26 -10.14
N ILE A 121 -4.46 9.21 -10.34
CA ILE A 121 -5.29 8.59 -9.29
C ILE A 121 -4.39 7.99 -8.21
N GLN A 122 -3.32 7.29 -8.60
CA GLN A 122 -2.36 6.72 -7.65
C GLN A 122 -1.63 7.83 -6.88
N MET A 123 -1.19 8.89 -7.57
CA MET A 123 -0.49 10.01 -6.92
C MET A 123 -1.34 10.73 -5.86
N ILE A 124 -2.61 11.02 -6.15
CA ILE A 124 -3.54 11.61 -5.18
C ILE A 124 -3.68 10.69 -3.97
N SER A 125 -3.81 9.39 -4.22
CA SER A 125 -4.04 8.42 -3.17
C SER A 125 -2.82 8.21 -2.26
N THR A 126 -1.62 8.20 -2.84
CA THR A 126 -0.36 8.22 -2.08
C THR A 126 -0.22 9.46 -1.22
N THR A 127 -0.76 10.61 -1.67
CA THR A 127 -0.80 11.83 -0.85
C THR A 127 -1.77 11.70 0.32
N VAL A 128 -2.97 11.16 0.08
CA VAL A 128 -3.96 10.89 1.15
C VAL A 128 -3.41 9.87 2.15
N PHE A 129 -2.75 8.81 1.68
CA PHE A 129 -2.08 7.84 2.52
C PHE A 129 -0.99 8.50 3.38
N ASN A 130 -0.23 9.45 2.84
CA ASN A 130 0.74 10.23 3.63
C ASN A 130 0.10 11.02 4.78
N PHE A 131 -1.09 11.61 4.56
CA PHE A 131 -1.83 12.29 5.63
C PHE A 131 -2.33 11.31 6.70
N ALA A 132 -2.71 10.08 6.31
CA ALA A 132 -3.02 9.03 7.28
C ALA A 132 -1.79 8.65 8.12
N LEU A 133 -0.59 8.58 7.52
CA LEU A 133 0.67 8.34 8.24
C LEU A 133 1.04 9.50 9.19
N PHE A 134 0.75 10.74 8.80
CA PHE A 134 0.89 11.89 9.69
C PHE A 134 -0.02 11.78 10.91
N ALA A 135 -1.31 11.49 10.71
CA ALA A 135 -2.24 11.26 11.82
C ALA A 135 -1.80 10.10 12.71
N TYR A 136 -1.25 9.03 12.11
CA TYR A 136 -0.72 7.87 12.84
C TYR A 136 0.45 8.24 13.76
N SER A 137 1.39 9.09 13.30
CA SER A 137 2.51 9.55 14.14
C SER A 137 2.04 10.30 15.40
N ALA A 138 0.97 11.08 15.30
CA ALA A 138 0.38 11.76 16.45
C ALA A 138 -0.35 10.80 17.42
N LEU A 139 -0.87 9.68 16.90
CA LEU A 139 -1.51 8.65 17.73
C LEU A 139 -0.47 7.84 18.52
N GLN A 140 0.65 7.48 17.90
CA GLN A 140 1.77 6.83 18.61
C GLN A 140 2.24 7.67 19.80
N PHE A 141 2.40 8.99 19.59
CA PHE A 141 2.79 9.90 20.67
C PHE A 141 1.82 9.90 21.85
N ARG A 142 0.52 10.00 21.57
CA ARG A 142 -0.49 9.93 22.65
C ARG A 142 -0.49 8.59 23.37
N GLN A 143 -0.18 7.51 22.67
CA GLN A 143 -0.15 6.18 23.25
C GLN A 143 1.08 5.99 24.14
N ALA A 144 2.23 6.56 23.76
CA ALA A 144 3.43 6.58 24.57
C ALA A 144 3.25 7.45 25.83
N ASP A 145 2.60 8.62 25.71
CA ASP A 145 2.17 9.45 26.86
C ASP A 145 1.28 8.67 27.83
N ASP A 146 0.23 8.01 27.34
CA ASP A 146 -0.71 7.23 28.17
C ASP A 146 0.03 6.12 28.98
N ILE A 147 1.04 5.48 28.38
CA ILE A 147 1.86 4.45 29.05
C ILE A 147 2.70 5.09 30.17
N GLY A 148 3.29 6.26 29.90
CA GLY A 148 4.06 7.03 30.87
C GLY A 148 3.25 7.43 32.09
N GLU A 149 2.07 8.01 31.88
CA GLU A 149 1.16 8.43 32.96
C GLU A 149 0.69 7.23 33.80
N LYS A 150 0.37 6.10 33.17
CA LYS A 150 0.04 4.85 33.87
C LYS A 150 1.21 4.35 34.72
N SER A 151 2.43 4.46 34.22
CA SER A 151 3.63 3.99 34.93
C SER A 151 3.92 4.84 36.17
N ILE A 152 3.69 6.16 36.11
CA ILE A 152 3.78 7.05 37.28
C ILE A 152 2.68 6.75 38.29
N SER A 153 1.42 6.60 37.84
CA SER A 153 0.31 6.38 38.77
C SER A 153 0.42 5.07 39.55
N LEU A 154 1.09 4.06 38.99
CA LEU A 154 1.41 2.80 39.65
C LEU A 154 2.67 2.88 40.54
N ASN A 155 3.33 4.03 40.61
CA ASN A 155 4.53 4.29 41.41
C ASN A 155 5.64 3.25 41.20
N VAL A 156 5.87 2.85 39.94
CA VAL A 156 6.81 1.78 39.62
C VAL A 156 8.25 2.25 39.91
N PRO A 157 8.97 1.61 40.85
CA PRO A 157 10.28 2.09 41.29
C PRO A 157 11.35 1.91 40.20
N GLY A 158 12.24 2.90 40.09
CA GLY A 158 13.43 2.84 39.24
C GLY A 158 13.21 3.12 37.75
N LEU A 159 12.01 3.55 37.33
CA LEU A 159 11.81 3.98 35.95
C LEU A 159 12.45 5.35 35.67
N PRO A 160 13.06 5.53 34.48
CA PRO A 160 13.41 6.86 33.99
C PRO A 160 12.15 7.72 33.76
N ALA A 161 12.36 8.99 33.35
CA ALA A 161 11.30 9.98 33.13
C ALA A 161 10.04 9.41 32.45
N ALA A 162 8.87 9.95 32.81
CA ALA A 162 7.53 9.52 32.40
C ALA A 162 7.40 9.08 30.93
N HIS A 163 7.99 9.84 30.00
CA HIS A 163 7.89 9.59 28.57
C HIS A 163 9.25 9.85 27.89
N PRO A 164 10.16 8.87 27.88
CA PRO A 164 11.54 9.07 27.41
C PRO A 164 11.64 9.19 25.88
N THR A 165 10.64 8.72 25.12
CA THR A 165 10.59 8.79 23.65
C THR A 165 10.02 10.12 23.12
N SER A 166 9.39 10.93 23.97
CA SER A 166 8.65 12.16 23.63
C SER A 166 9.38 13.09 22.66
N THR A 167 10.68 13.33 22.89
CA THR A 167 11.47 14.25 22.06
C THR A 167 11.58 13.77 20.62
N TRP A 168 11.89 12.48 20.43
CA TRP A 168 12.08 11.90 19.10
C TRP A 168 10.76 11.74 18.35
N GLU A 169 9.68 11.40 19.06
CA GLU A 169 8.34 11.29 18.47
C GLU A 169 7.81 12.65 18.00
N VAL A 170 8.02 13.72 18.76
CA VAL A 170 7.67 15.09 18.32
C VAL A 170 8.46 15.49 17.07
N VAL A 171 9.75 15.14 17.01
CA VAL A 171 10.56 15.34 15.81
C VAL A 171 9.99 14.57 14.62
N THR A 172 9.54 13.32 14.81
CA THR A 172 8.88 12.52 13.76
C THR A 172 7.58 13.17 13.29
N ILE A 173 6.74 13.67 14.19
CA ILE A 173 5.49 14.37 13.83
C ILE A 173 5.79 15.61 12.99
N ILE A 174 6.74 16.45 13.43
CA ILE A 174 7.15 17.66 12.69
C ILE A 174 7.70 17.29 11.31
N ALA A 175 8.59 16.30 11.24
CA ALA A 175 9.15 15.81 9.98
C ALA A 175 8.04 15.33 9.03
N MET A 176 7.10 14.53 9.53
CA MET A 176 5.98 14.04 8.74
C MET A 176 5.06 15.18 8.25
N GLY A 177 4.86 16.22 9.06
CA GLY A 177 4.15 17.44 8.66
C GLY A 177 4.82 18.16 7.49
N VAL A 178 6.15 18.31 7.53
CA VAL A 178 6.95 18.88 6.43
C VAL A 178 6.82 18.03 5.16
N PHE A 179 6.92 16.70 5.30
CA PHE A 179 6.75 15.78 4.17
C PHE A 179 5.35 15.84 3.56
N CYS A 180 4.29 15.93 4.37
CA CYS A 180 2.91 16.13 3.93
C CYS A 180 2.74 17.41 3.09
N LEU A 181 3.30 18.53 3.54
CA LEU A 181 3.27 19.79 2.79
C LEU A 181 4.02 19.66 1.46
N GLY A 182 5.19 19.02 1.47
CA GLY A 182 5.94 18.72 0.25
C GLY A 182 5.14 17.86 -0.75
N TRP A 183 4.48 16.81 -0.27
CA TRP A 183 3.62 15.97 -1.10
C TRP A 183 2.43 16.72 -1.68
N PHE A 184 1.80 17.60 -0.91
CA PHE A 184 0.72 18.44 -1.40
C PHE A 184 1.18 19.27 -2.61
N VAL A 185 2.35 19.91 -2.53
CA VAL A 185 2.92 20.71 -3.62
C VAL A 185 3.30 19.85 -4.84
N ILE A 186 4.01 18.74 -4.61
CA ILE A 186 4.47 17.84 -5.67
C ILE A 186 3.28 17.24 -6.41
N THR A 187 2.26 16.77 -5.69
CA THR A 187 1.05 16.17 -6.28
C THR A 187 0.26 17.18 -7.11
N GLN A 188 0.14 18.44 -6.68
CA GLN A 188 -0.50 19.49 -7.48
C GLN A 188 0.22 19.71 -8.83
N ARG A 189 1.55 19.66 -8.84
CA ARG A 189 2.36 19.79 -10.06
C ARG A 189 2.21 18.55 -10.96
N LEU A 190 2.36 17.35 -10.40
CA LEU A 190 2.21 16.10 -11.14
C LEU A 190 0.80 15.88 -11.69
N TYR A 191 -0.22 16.34 -10.97
CA TYR A 191 -1.60 16.30 -11.43
C TYR A 191 -1.75 16.99 -12.79
N ARG A 192 -1.15 18.17 -12.96
CA ARG A 192 -1.19 18.92 -14.22
C ARG A 192 -0.42 18.21 -15.33
N VAL A 193 0.76 17.67 -15.03
CA VAL A 193 1.61 16.96 -16.00
C VAL A 193 0.93 15.69 -16.50
N PHE A 194 0.43 14.85 -15.59
CA PHE A 194 -0.26 13.61 -15.95
C PHE A 194 -1.62 13.86 -16.60
N GLY A 195 -2.36 14.89 -16.15
CA GLY A 195 -3.63 15.29 -16.77
C GLY A 195 -3.48 15.65 -18.25
N TRP A 196 -2.40 16.36 -18.60
CA TRP A 196 -2.07 16.69 -20.00
C TRP A 196 -1.69 15.46 -20.84
N SER A 197 -0.94 14.52 -20.27
CA SER A 197 -0.56 13.25 -20.96
C SER A 197 -1.80 12.39 -21.26
N ILE A 198 -2.68 12.23 -20.27
CA ILE A 198 -3.92 11.45 -20.39
C ILE A 198 -4.85 12.05 -21.46
N PHE A 199 -4.95 13.39 -21.54
CA PHE A 199 -5.76 14.05 -22.56
C PHE A 199 -5.31 13.72 -23.99
N LYS A 200 -3.99 13.69 -24.23
CA LYS A 200 -3.43 13.40 -25.56
C LYS A 200 -3.62 11.94 -25.98
N ASN A 201 -3.51 11.00 -25.04
CA ASN A 201 -3.48 9.57 -25.36
C ASN A 201 -4.86 8.90 -25.52
N LEU A 202 -5.91 9.43 -24.88
CA LEU A 202 -7.23 8.78 -24.81
C LEU A 202 -8.30 9.38 -25.75
N GLY A 203 -8.04 10.49 -26.43
CA GLY A 203 -9.01 11.12 -27.33
C GLY A 203 -10.29 11.62 -26.62
N ALA A 204 -11.31 12.00 -27.40
CA ALA A 204 -12.51 12.70 -26.91
C ALA A 204 -13.64 11.80 -26.38
N ASP A 205 -13.53 10.46 -26.43
CA ASP A 205 -14.60 9.57 -25.93
C ASP A 205 -14.63 9.56 -24.39
N ILE A 206 -15.58 10.32 -23.85
CA ILE A 206 -15.78 10.50 -22.42
C ILE A 206 -16.20 9.20 -21.72
N SER A 207 -16.91 8.31 -22.42
CA SER A 207 -17.50 7.11 -21.85
C SER A 207 -16.42 6.07 -21.54
N VAL A 208 -15.49 5.90 -22.48
CA VAL A 208 -14.31 5.06 -22.40
C VAL A 208 -13.39 5.53 -21.28
N ARG A 209 -13.12 6.83 -21.26
CA ARG A 209 -12.28 7.45 -20.23
C ARG A 209 -12.84 7.23 -18.83
N ASN A 210 -14.17 7.31 -18.65
CA ASN A 210 -14.80 7.07 -17.35
C ASN A 210 -14.69 5.60 -16.91
N ARG A 211 -14.83 4.63 -17.83
CA ARG A 211 -14.64 3.21 -17.51
C ARG A 211 -13.19 2.90 -17.08
N LEU A 212 -12.21 3.43 -17.80
CA LEU A 212 -10.79 3.28 -17.46
C LEU A 212 -10.42 3.96 -16.14
N LYS A 213 -11.00 5.14 -15.85
CA LYS A 213 -10.83 5.79 -14.55
C LYS A 213 -11.32 4.90 -13.41
N MET A 214 -12.52 4.32 -13.51
CA MET A 214 -13.06 3.43 -12.48
C MET A 214 -12.22 2.17 -12.29
N TYR A 215 -11.65 1.63 -13.37
CA TYR A 215 -10.68 0.54 -13.30
C TYR A 215 -9.42 0.94 -12.53
N HIS A 216 -8.83 2.09 -12.85
CA HIS A 216 -7.62 2.56 -12.16
C HIS A 216 -7.86 2.92 -10.69
N VAL A 217 -9.02 3.51 -10.35
CA VAL A 217 -9.44 3.73 -8.97
C VAL A 217 -9.52 2.39 -8.24
N TYR A 218 -10.19 1.40 -8.82
CA TYR A 218 -10.32 0.07 -8.22
C TYR A 218 -8.95 -0.59 -7.98
N MET A 219 -8.08 -0.57 -8.99
CA MET A 219 -6.75 -1.17 -8.88
C MET A 219 -5.86 -0.47 -7.85
N MET A 220 -6.05 0.83 -7.65
CA MET A 220 -5.33 1.59 -6.64
C MET A 220 -5.90 1.33 -5.23
N LEU A 221 -7.22 1.24 -5.08
CA LEU A 221 -7.86 0.84 -3.81
C LEU A 221 -7.40 -0.56 -3.38
N LEU A 222 -7.37 -1.53 -4.30
CA LEU A 222 -6.85 -2.87 -4.02
C LEU A 222 -5.39 -2.86 -3.52
N LYS A 223 -4.54 -1.94 -4.01
CA LYS A 223 -3.15 -1.83 -3.53
C LYS A 223 -3.08 -1.31 -2.10
N LEU A 224 -3.95 -0.37 -1.73
CA LEU A 224 -4.08 0.07 -0.35
C LEU A 224 -4.68 -1.04 0.53
N ASP A 225 -5.71 -1.73 0.05
CA ASP A 225 -6.36 -2.82 0.77
C ASP A 225 -5.35 -3.93 1.12
N VAL A 226 -4.42 -4.27 0.23
CA VAL A 226 -3.33 -5.21 0.56
C VAL A 226 -2.57 -4.76 1.81
N PHE A 227 -2.19 -3.50 1.91
CA PHE A 227 -1.47 -2.99 3.08
C PHE A 227 -2.37 -2.98 4.33
N PHE A 228 -3.59 -2.46 4.23
CA PHE A 228 -4.47 -2.28 5.38
C PHE A 228 -5.04 -3.60 5.92
N PHE A 229 -5.45 -4.52 5.04
CA PHE A 229 -5.95 -5.82 5.49
C PHE A 229 -4.83 -6.72 6.03
N VAL A 230 -3.70 -6.83 5.32
CA VAL A 230 -2.57 -7.64 5.82
C VAL A 230 -1.97 -7.01 7.07
N GLY A 231 -1.86 -5.68 7.11
CA GLY A 231 -1.44 -4.94 8.30
C GLY A 231 -2.38 -5.17 9.48
N PHE A 232 -3.69 -5.21 9.24
CA PHE A 232 -4.69 -5.53 10.25
C PHE A 232 -4.54 -6.96 10.79
N ASP A 233 -4.41 -7.95 9.91
CA ASP A 233 -4.30 -9.34 10.33
C ASP A 233 -2.99 -9.58 11.11
N ILE A 234 -1.86 -9.02 10.63
CA ILE A 234 -0.55 -9.15 11.29
C ILE A 234 -0.55 -8.43 12.64
N GLN A 235 -1.03 -7.18 12.72
CA GLN A 235 -1.03 -6.46 14.00
C GLN A 235 -1.94 -7.16 15.02
N PHE A 236 -3.09 -7.67 14.59
CA PHE A 236 -4.01 -8.37 15.47
C PHE A 236 -3.38 -9.68 15.97
N LEU A 237 -2.80 -10.47 15.06
CA LEU A 237 -2.08 -11.69 15.44
C LEU A 237 -0.92 -11.41 16.39
N ALA A 238 -0.10 -10.40 16.10
CA ALA A 238 1.03 -10.02 16.95
C ALA A 238 0.58 -9.58 18.35
N LEU A 239 -0.53 -8.84 18.46
CA LEU A 239 -1.11 -8.45 19.75
C LEU A 239 -1.58 -9.67 20.56
N VAL A 240 -2.23 -10.64 19.91
CA VAL A 240 -2.70 -11.86 20.59
C VAL A 240 -1.51 -12.73 21.03
N ILE A 241 -0.43 -12.82 20.25
CA ILE A 241 0.77 -13.58 20.61
C ILE A 241 1.56 -12.89 21.74
N LEU A 242 1.73 -11.57 21.70
CA LEU A 242 2.54 -10.87 22.71
C LEU A 242 1.83 -10.70 24.05
N ASN A 243 0.49 -10.72 24.06
CA ASN A 243 -0.32 -10.60 25.27
C ASN A 243 -0.88 -11.94 25.75
N ASP A 244 -0.23 -13.05 25.37
CA ASP A 244 -0.64 -14.43 25.63
C ASP A 244 -1.02 -14.70 27.10
N ALA A 245 -0.25 -14.12 28.03
CA ALA A 245 -0.50 -14.24 29.47
C ALA A 245 -1.87 -13.71 29.92
N VAL A 246 -2.49 -12.80 29.16
CA VAL A 246 -3.77 -12.13 29.46
C VAL A 246 -4.93 -12.74 28.67
N THR A 247 -4.64 -13.43 27.57
CA THR A 247 -5.64 -13.90 26.59
C THR A 247 -5.61 -15.41 26.46
N GLN A 248 -6.25 -16.11 27.39
CA GLN A 248 -6.41 -17.57 27.37
C GLN A 248 -7.36 -18.11 26.28
N ASP A 249 -7.36 -17.51 25.08
CA ASP A 249 -8.11 -18.01 23.92
C ASP A 249 -7.12 -18.46 22.84
N GLU A 250 -6.56 -19.66 23.01
CA GLU A 250 -5.73 -20.35 21.99
C GLU A 250 -6.44 -20.41 20.63
N SER A 251 -7.78 -20.52 20.64
CA SER A 251 -8.62 -20.56 19.44
C SER A 251 -8.51 -19.30 18.57
N ASP A 252 -8.40 -18.11 19.17
CA ASP A 252 -8.28 -16.84 18.45
C ASP A 252 -6.98 -16.77 17.63
N LYS A 253 -5.86 -17.25 18.17
CA LYS A 253 -4.55 -17.24 17.52
C LYS A 253 -4.56 -18.05 16.23
N TRP A 254 -5.00 -19.30 16.33
CA TRP A 254 -5.04 -20.23 15.21
C TRP A 254 -6.05 -19.79 14.15
N THR A 255 -7.18 -19.22 14.57
CA THR A 255 -8.21 -18.73 13.65
C THR A 255 -7.70 -17.57 12.81
N HIS A 256 -7.05 -16.57 13.41
CA HIS A 256 -6.56 -15.42 12.64
C HIS A 256 -5.31 -15.74 11.82
N GLY A 257 -4.34 -16.43 12.43
CA GLY A 257 -3.07 -16.73 11.77
C GLY A 257 -3.21 -17.72 10.60
N LEU A 258 -4.00 -18.79 10.78
CA LEU A 258 -4.10 -19.86 9.79
C LEU A 258 -5.25 -19.67 8.80
N ILE A 259 -6.34 -19.01 9.21
CA ILE A 259 -7.55 -18.89 8.37
C ILE A 259 -7.69 -17.47 7.82
N ALA A 260 -7.66 -16.44 8.67
CA ALA A 260 -7.93 -15.07 8.22
C ALA A 260 -6.88 -14.57 7.21
N ILE A 261 -5.58 -14.66 7.54
CA ILE A 261 -4.51 -14.16 6.64
C ILE A 261 -4.57 -14.81 5.25
N PRO A 262 -4.60 -16.16 5.11
CA PRO A 262 -4.64 -16.76 3.78
C PRO A 262 -5.95 -16.48 3.03
N LEU A 263 -7.08 -16.41 3.74
CA LEU A 263 -8.36 -16.08 3.15
C LEU A 263 -8.36 -14.65 2.60
N THR A 264 -7.85 -13.69 3.36
CA THR A 264 -7.71 -12.29 2.96
C THR A 264 -6.82 -12.15 1.72
N ILE A 265 -5.63 -12.77 1.74
CA ILE A 265 -4.71 -12.74 0.58
C ILE A 265 -5.36 -13.39 -0.65
N GLY A 266 -5.99 -14.56 -0.46
CA GLY A 266 -6.70 -15.27 -1.53
C GLY A 266 -7.81 -14.44 -2.14
N LEU A 267 -8.61 -13.76 -1.31
CA LEU A 267 -9.68 -12.86 -1.74
C LEU A 267 -9.13 -11.69 -2.57
N LEU A 268 -8.06 -11.03 -2.12
CA LEU A 268 -7.43 -9.90 -2.84
C LEU A 268 -6.85 -10.34 -4.19
N VAL A 269 -6.28 -11.54 -4.27
CA VAL A 269 -5.80 -12.13 -5.54
C VAL A 269 -6.97 -12.42 -6.48
N ILE A 270 -8.05 -13.02 -5.97
CA ILE A 270 -9.26 -13.26 -6.77
C ILE A 270 -9.84 -11.93 -7.26
N ALA A 271 -9.90 -10.90 -6.42
CA ALA A 271 -10.37 -9.56 -6.76
C ALA A 271 -9.59 -8.94 -7.93
N PHE A 272 -8.26 -9.03 -7.88
CA PHE A 272 -7.38 -8.55 -8.93
C PHE A 272 -7.57 -9.33 -10.25
N ILE A 273 -7.71 -10.66 -10.19
CA ILE A 273 -7.94 -11.49 -11.37
C ILE A 273 -9.33 -11.23 -11.95
N ALA A 274 -10.34 -11.07 -11.10
CA ALA A 274 -11.74 -10.86 -11.46
C ALA A 274 -11.91 -9.64 -12.38
N VAL A 275 -11.33 -8.50 -11.98
CA VAL A 275 -11.42 -7.26 -12.77
C VAL A 275 -10.66 -7.36 -14.09
N ARG A 276 -9.49 -8.04 -14.11
CA ARG A 276 -8.68 -8.20 -15.33
C ARG A 276 -9.32 -9.13 -16.34
N ARG A 277 -9.98 -10.19 -15.88
CA ARG A 277 -10.67 -11.15 -16.76
C ARG A 277 -12.08 -10.72 -17.14
N GLU A 278 -12.61 -9.67 -16.51
CA GLU A 278 -14.04 -9.31 -16.53
C GLU A 278 -14.94 -10.50 -16.16
N SER A 279 -14.47 -11.37 -15.26
CA SER A 279 -15.20 -12.58 -14.87
C SER A 279 -16.30 -12.21 -13.89
N LYS A 280 -17.56 -12.35 -14.33
CA LYS A 280 -18.71 -12.06 -13.47
C LYS A 280 -18.73 -12.93 -12.21
N VAL A 281 -18.40 -14.22 -12.36
CA VAL A 281 -18.38 -15.18 -11.24
C VAL A 281 -17.34 -14.78 -10.19
N MET A 282 -16.11 -14.50 -10.60
CA MET A 282 -15.04 -14.12 -9.67
C MET A 282 -15.32 -12.76 -9.01
N MET A 283 -15.93 -11.82 -9.74
CA MET A 283 -16.31 -10.52 -9.18
C MET A 283 -17.45 -10.66 -8.17
N THR A 284 -18.46 -11.50 -8.43
CA THR A 284 -19.50 -11.81 -7.43
C THR A 284 -18.91 -12.45 -6.18
N ALA A 285 -17.99 -13.40 -6.32
CA ALA A 285 -17.29 -14.00 -5.18
C ALA A 285 -16.48 -12.95 -4.39
N THR A 286 -15.82 -12.02 -5.09
CA THR A 286 -15.09 -10.90 -4.48
C THR A 286 -16.03 -9.99 -3.70
N LEU A 287 -17.18 -9.62 -4.27
CA LEU A 287 -18.18 -8.79 -3.60
C LEU A 287 -18.73 -9.46 -2.34
N LEU A 288 -19.06 -10.76 -2.41
CA LEU A 288 -19.51 -11.52 -1.25
C LEU A 288 -18.44 -11.55 -0.15
N GLY A 289 -17.20 -11.87 -0.50
CA GLY A 289 -16.14 -11.91 0.50
C GLY A 289 -15.74 -10.53 1.04
N LEU A 290 -15.80 -9.46 0.23
CA LEU A 290 -15.65 -8.08 0.73
C LEU A 290 -16.79 -7.71 1.70
N SER A 291 -18.03 -8.11 1.41
CA SER A 291 -19.15 -7.89 2.33
C SER A 291 -18.98 -8.63 3.65
N GLY A 292 -18.49 -9.87 3.61
CA GLY A 292 -18.12 -10.64 4.80
C GLY A 292 -16.98 -10.00 5.58
N GLY A 293 -15.93 -9.52 4.89
CA GLY A 293 -14.80 -8.80 5.49
C GLY A 293 -15.24 -7.50 6.17
N ILE A 294 -16.12 -6.71 5.54
CA ILE A 294 -16.71 -5.51 6.15
C ILE A 294 -17.49 -5.88 7.42
N GLY A 295 -18.34 -6.92 7.36
CA GLY A 295 -19.09 -7.39 8.53
C GLY A 295 -18.18 -7.83 9.67
N TYR A 296 -17.09 -8.53 9.35
CA TYR A 296 -16.10 -8.98 10.31
C TYR A 296 -15.33 -7.80 10.95
N LEU A 297 -14.90 -6.81 10.16
CA LEU A 297 -14.27 -5.58 10.68
C LEU A 297 -15.24 -4.81 11.59
N ILE A 298 -16.53 -4.74 11.27
CA ILE A 298 -17.52 -4.09 12.16
C ILE A 298 -17.64 -4.87 13.48
N ALA A 299 -17.70 -6.21 13.43
CA ALA A 299 -17.78 -7.03 14.62
C ALA A 299 -16.55 -6.84 15.53
N LYS A 300 -15.34 -6.75 14.94
CA LYS A 300 -14.11 -6.50 15.68
C LYS A 300 -14.03 -5.09 16.25
N LEU A 301 -14.47 -4.08 15.51
CA LEU A 301 -14.59 -2.71 16.02
C LEU A 301 -15.52 -2.63 17.24
N VAL A 302 -16.65 -3.36 17.20
CA VAL A 302 -17.59 -3.46 18.33
C VAL A 302 -16.99 -4.22 19.50
N ASP A 303 -16.29 -5.33 19.25
CA ASP A 303 -15.58 -6.09 20.29
C ASP A 303 -14.57 -5.18 21.02
N VAL A 304 -13.78 -4.40 20.28
CA VAL A 304 -12.81 -3.45 20.84
C VAL A 304 -13.52 -2.33 21.61
N ALA A 305 -14.69 -1.88 21.15
CA ALA A 305 -15.47 -0.85 21.82
C ALA A 305 -16.10 -1.33 23.13
N GLN A 306 -16.67 -2.54 23.16
CA GLN A 306 -17.39 -3.11 24.31
C GLN A 306 -16.43 -3.74 25.34
N LYS A 307 -15.40 -4.45 24.89
CA LYS A 307 -14.38 -5.09 25.74
C LYS A 307 -13.19 -4.17 26.01
N GLY A 308 -13.30 -2.88 25.68
CA GLY A 308 -12.22 -1.90 25.86
C GLY A 308 -11.83 -1.64 27.33
N ALA A 309 -12.62 -2.11 28.30
CA ALA A 309 -12.35 -1.99 29.74
C ALA A 309 -11.71 -3.25 30.36
N THR A 310 -11.61 -4.37 29.63
CA THR A 310 -10.84 -5.54 30.09
C THR A 310 -9.36 -5.39 29.72
N SER A 311 -8.48 -6.04 30.50
CA SER A 311 -7.02 -5.98 30.38
C SER A 311 -6.47 -6.34 28.98
N LYS A 312 -7.27 -6.99 28.11
CA LYS A 312 -6.91 -7.41 26.75
C LYS A 312 -6.65 -6.25 25.78
N TYR A 313 -7.31 -5.09 25.91
CA TYR A 313 -7.25 -4.00 24.91
C TYR A 313 -6.97 -2.59 25.47
N SER A 314 -6.74 -2.46 26.79
CA SER A 314 -6.89 -1.17 27.48
C SER A 314 -6.00 -0.03 26.96
N GLY A 315 -4.73 -0.27 26.60
CA GLY A 315 -3.90 0.77 25.99
C GLY A 315 -3.73 0.67 24.48
N SER A 316 -4.11 -0.43 23.84
CA SER A 316 -4.02 -0.59 22.37
C SER A 316 -5.25 -0.02 21.62
N ARG A 317 -6.36 0.22 22.33
CA ARG A 317 -7.66 0.60 21.77
C ARG A 317 -7.61 1.79 20.82
N LYS A 318 -7.00 2.91 21.21
CA LYS A 318 -7.01 4.16 20.42
C LYS A 318 -6.40 3.95 19.02
N SER A 319 -5.24 3.30 18.96
CA SER A 319 -4.52 3.04 17.70
C SER A 319 -5.15 1.93 16.87
N LEU A 320 -5.63 0.85 17.52
CA LEU A 320 -6.30 -0.25 16.83
C LEU A 320 -7.62 0.21 16.18
N THR A 321 -8.45 0.95 16.93
CA THR A 321 -9.71 1.50 16.41
C THR A 321 -9.46 2.48 15.27
N PHE A 322 -8.43 3.31 15.35
CA PHE A 322 -8.08 4.23 14.25
C PHE A 322 -7.70 3.48 12.97
N PHE A 323 -6.79 2.51 13.09
CA PHE A 323 -6.35 1.71 11.95
C PHE A 323 -7.52 0.95 11.32
N GLU A 324 -8.33 0.29 12.15
CA GLU A 324 -9.52 -0.45 11.71
C GLU A 324 -10.58 0.45 11.07
N SER A 325 -10.78 1.66 11.58
CA SER A 325 -11.70 2.64 10.98
C SER A 325 -11.29 3.04 9.56
N ILE A 326 -9.99 3.22 9.31
CA ILE A 326 -9.46 3.51 7.98
C ILE A 326 -9.61 2.30 7.07
N THR A 327 -9.26 1.10 7.55
CA THR A 327 -9.44 -0.16 6.80
C THR A 327 -10.91 -0.36 6.41
N LEU A 328 -11.85 -0.10 7.31
CA LEU A 328 -13.28 -0.19 7.06
C LEU A 328 -13.74 0.83 6.00
N ALA A 329 -13.30 2.09 6.11
CA ALA A 329 -13.63 3.12 5.15
C ALA A 329 -13.10 2.80 3.73
N LEU A 330 -11.86 2.32 3.64
CA LEU A 330 -11.26 1.86 2.38
C LEU A 330 -12.01 0.66 1.80
N SER A 331 -12.36 -0.32 2.64
CA SER A 331 -13.12 -1.50 2.22
C SER A 331 -14.49 -1.16 1.64
N ILE A 332 -15.20 -0.22 2.25
CA ILE A 332 -16.49 0.29 1.75
C ILE A 332 -16.30 1.00 0.40
N ALA A 333 -15.27 1.85 0.28
CA ALA A 333 -14.94 2.50 -0.99
C ALA A 333 -14.61 1.47 -2.09
N THR A 334 -13.81 0.44 -1.77
CA THR A 334 -13.50 -0.67 -2.68
C THR A 334 -14.76 -1.40 -3.10
N PHE A 335 -15.66 -1.71 -2.17
CA PHE A 335 -16.91 -2.40 -2.46
C PHE A 335 -17.79 -1.59 -3.43
N ILE A 336 -17.96 -0.29 -3.19
CA ILE A 336 -18.74 0.59 -4.07
C ILE A 336 -18.12 0.63 -5.47
N VAL A 337 -16.81 0.85 -5.57
CA VAL A 337 -16.10 0.92 -6.85
C VAL A 337 -16.08 -0.44 -7.56
N ALA A 338 -16.05 -1.55 -6.84
CA ALA A 338 -16.19 -2.90 -7.39
C ALA A 338 -17.55 -3.10 -8.07
N ILE A 339 -18.64 -2.65 -7.44
CA ILE A 339 -19.99 -2.68 -8.05
C ILE A 339 -20.04 -1.85 -9.33
N LEU A 340 -19.44 -0.66 -9.33
CA LEU A 340 -19.39 0.20 -10.52
C LEU A 340 -18.61 -0.47 -11.66
N ASN A 341 -17.50 -1.14 -11.35
CA ASN A 341 -16.74 -1.90 -12.34
C ASN A 341 -17.54 -3.12 -12.85
N PHE A 342 -18.22 -3.85 -11.97
CA PHE A 342 -19.06 -4.99 -12.33
C PHE A 342 -20.18 -4.60 -13.31
N ARG A 343 -20.83 -3.46 -13.11
CA ARG A 343 -21.86 -2.91 -14.04
C ARG A 343 -21.29 -2.47 -15.39
N ASN A 344 -19.97 -2.31 -15.48
CA ASN A 344 -19.26 -1.91 -16.70
C ASN A 344 -18.63 -3.09 -17.46
N PHE A 345 -18.72 -4.32 -16.94
CA PHE A 345 -18.21 -5.51 -17.63
C PHE A 345 -18.93 -5.78 -18.95
N GLY A 346 -18.19 -6.24 -19.96
CA GLY A 346 -18.71 -6.51 -21.29
C GLY A 346 -18.92 -5.28 -22.18
N LYS A 347 -18.56 -4.07 -21.71
CA LYS A 347 -18.68 -2.80 -22.48
C LYS A 347 -17.35 -2.35 -23.10
N GLY A 348 -16.49 -3.30 -23.47
CA GLY A 348 -15.21 -3.05 -24.16
C GLY A 348 -14.03 -2.61 -23.28
N LEU A 349 -14.15 -2.67 -21.95
CA LEU A 349 -13.07 -2.29 -21.02
C LEU A 349 -11.83 -3.21 -21.19
N LYS A 350 -12.03 -4.52 -21.34
CA LYS A 350 -10.97 -5.52 -21.57
C LYS A 350 -10.22 -5.29 -22.88
N GLU A 351 -10.93 -4.98 -23.96
CA GLU A 351 -10.31 -4.73 -25.25
C GLU A 351 -9.43 -3.48 -25.19
N GLN A 352 -9.86 -2.45 -24.48
CA GLN A 352 -9.08 -1.23 -24.29
C GLN A 352 -7.87 -1.43 -23.37
N LEU A 353 -8.02 -2.23 -22.31
CA LEU A 353 -6.89 -2.60 -21.46
C LEU A 353 -5.83 -3.38 -22.25
N ASN A 354 -6.27 -4.29 -23.13
CA ASN A 354 -5.38 -5.02 -24.03
C ASN A 354 -4.72 -4.12 -25.08
N LYS A 355 -5.47 -3.17 -25.67
CA LYS A 355 -4.94 -2.18 -26.62
C LYS A 355 -3.96 -1.20 -25.98
N ALA A 356 -4.21 -0.76 -24.74
CA ALA A 356 -3.29 0.08 -23.99
C ALA A 356 -1.97 -0.67 -23.74
N ARG A 357 -2.05 -1.92 -23.27
CA ARG A 357 -0.89 -2.78 -23.08
C ARG A 357 -0.10 -3.05 -24.36
N GLY A 358 -0.79 -3.22 -25.49
CA GLY A 358 -0.17 -3.40 -26.80
C GLY A 358 0.59 -2.15 -27.27
N ARG A 359 -0.01 -0.96 -27.13
CA ARG A 359 0.63 0.31 -27.49
C ARG A 359 1.85 0.63 -26.63
N ASP A 360 1.81 0.31 -25.34
CA ASP A 360 2.96 0.51 -24.45
C ASP A 360 4.17 -0.33 -24.90
N LEU A 361 3.92 -1.55 -25.42
CA LEU A 361 4.96 -2.41 -26.00
C LEU A 361 5.49 -1.83 -27.32
N GLU A 362 4.61 -1.38 -28.20
CA GLU A 362 4.96 -0.88 -29.54
C GLU A 362 5.73 0.46 -29.49
N LEU A 363 5.32 1.40 -28.63
CA LEU A 363 6.07 2.65 -28.40
C LEU A 363 7.44 2.39 -27.77
N ASP A 364 7.55 1.39 -26.90
CA ASP A 364 8.83 1.00 -26.31
C ASP A 364 9.81 0.47 -27.36
N ASP A 365 9.32 -0.24 -28.38
CA ASP A 365 10.09 -0.78 -29.51
C ASP A 365 10.57 0.33 -30.46
N ILE A 366 9.69 1.27 -30.82
CA ILE A 366 10.04 2.43 -31.68
C ILE A 366 11.13 3.28 -31.05
N HIS A 367 11.01 3.57 -29.75
CA HIS A 367 12.03 4.35 -29.02
C HIS A 367 13.36 3.62 -28.84
N HIS A 368 13.35 2.28 -28.80
CA HIS A 368 14.58 1.48 -28.73
C HIS A 368 15.32 1.47 -30.08
N ASN A 369 14.59 1.36 -31.18
CA ASN A 369 15.15 1.38 -32.53
C ASN A 369 15.69 2.77 -32.91
N ALA A 370 15.02 3.84 -32.49
CA ALA A 370 15.49 5.22 -32.70
C ALA A 370 16.82 5.56 -31.97
N HIS A 371 17.22 4.77 -30.96
CA HIS A 371 18.52 4.90 -30.30
C HIS A 371 19.61 4.02 -30.90
N LYS A 372 19.25 3.06 -31.78
CA LYS A 372 20.20 2.20 -32.49
C LYS A 372 20.57 2.73 -33.87
N GLU A 373 19.74 3.58 -34.47
CA GLU A 373 20.07 4.24 -35.73
C GLU A 373 20.56 5.66 -35.45
N VAL A 374 21.89 5.86 -35.50
CA VAL A 374 22.62 6.89 -36.26
C VAL A 374 24.13 6.80 -35.89
N PRO A 375 25.01 6.19 -36.71
CA PRO A 375 26.27 6.83 -37.04
C PRO A 375 25.96 7.90 -38.08
N ARG A 376 26.29 9.16 -37.76
CA ARG A 376 26.17 10.27 -38.70
C ARG A 376 26.98 9.90 -39.94
N TRP A 377 26.36 9.99 -41.11
CA TRP A 377 27.06 10.09 -42.38
C TRP A 377 28.11 11.20 -42.24
N SER A 378 29.39 10.84 -42.22
CA SER A 378 30.47 11.78 -42.44
C SER A 378 30.42 12.18 -43.91
N LEU A 379 30.08 13.43 -44.16
CA LEU A 379 30.37 14.06 -45.44
C LEU A 379 31.89 14.26 -45.48
N GLU A 380 32.59 13.34 -46.14
CA GLU A 380 33.87 13.61 -46.79
C GLU A 380 33.64 14.07 -48.22
#